data_AF-A0A1B1URQ0-F1
#
_entry.id   AF-A0A1B1URQ0-F1
#
_cell.length_a   1.000
_cell.length_b   1.000
_cell.length_c   1.000
_cell.angle_alpha   90.00
_cell.angle_beta   90.00
_cell.angle_gamma   90.00
#
_symmetry.space_group_name_H-M   'P 1'
#
loop_
_entity.id
_entity.type
_entity.pdbx_description
1 polymer ?
#
loop_
_entity_poly.entity_id
_entity_poly.type
_entity_poly.pdbx_seq_one_letter_code
_entity_poly.pdbx_strand_id
1 'polypeptide(L)'
;MLALGKQFEEIAAEIQKLYNSASSHGHLEQIEATLGRLHPVETAIMAMPARTVAGLGVKARHAAYVMSEYWNGPIDRIDWDARAVRLLIEAVCESAGTPLPLHGAPDAER
;
A
#
# COMPACT_ATOMS: atom_id res chain seq x y z
N MET A 1 2.70 -13.25 -9.78
CA MET A 1 2.34 -11.91 -9.26
C MET A 1 1.47 -11.97 -8.01
N LEU A 2 0.34 -12.69 -8.00
CA LEU A 2 -0.53 -12.76 -6.81
C LEU A 2 0.17 -13.25 -5.54
N ALA A 3 1.03 -14.27 -5.64
CA ALA A 3 1.83 -14.74 -4.50
C ALA A 3 2.78 -13.66 -3.94
N LEU A 4 3.38 -12.84 -4.81
CA LEU A 4 4.20 -11.70 -4.41
C LEU A 4 3.35 -10.63 -3.72
N GLY A 5 2.15 -10.36 -4.24
CA GLY A 5 1.20 -9.43 -3.62
C GLY A 5 0.81 -9.86 -2.21
N LYS A 6 0.54 -11.15 -2.00
CA LYS A 6 0.23 -11.69 -0.68
C LYS A 6 1.42 -11.55 0.29
N GLN A 7 2.62 -11.91 -0.14
CA GLN A 7 3.84 -11.75 0.67
C GLN A 7 4.08 -10.28 1.06
N PHE A 8 3.88 -9.38 0.09
CA PHE A 8 3.97 -7.94 0.32
C PHE A 8 2.98 -7.46 1.38
N GLU A 9 1.70 -7.83 1.26
CA GLU A 9 0.64 -7.45 2.21
C GLU A 9 0.92 -7.95 3.62
N GLU A 10 1.42 -9.19 3.76
CA GLU A 10 1.79 -9.77 5.06
C GLU A 10 2.93 -8.98 5.72
N ILE A 11 3.98 -8.65 4.96
CA ILE A 11 5.13 -7.89 5.46
C ILE A 11 4.73 -6.44 5.80
N ALA A 12 3.94 -5.78 4.94
CA ALA A 12 3.44 -4.42 5.18
C ALA A 12 2.58 -4.35 6.45
N ALA A 13 1.71 -5.35 6.67
CA ALA A 13 0.92 -5.44 7.90
C ALA A 13 1.76 -5.68 9.15
N GLU A 14 2.88 -6.42 9.03
CA GLU A 14 3.85 -6.60 10.12
C GLU A 14 4.51 -5.27 10.51
N ILE A 15 4.96 -4.51 9.51
CA ILE A 15 5.55 -3.16 9.71
C ILE A 15 4.55 -2.23 10.40
N GLN A 16 3.30 -2.18 9.92
CA GLN A 16 2.27 -1.33 10.52
C GLN A 16 2.01 -1.68 11.99
N LYS A 17 2.02 -2.98 12.34
CA LYS A 17 1.87 -3.42 13.74
C LYS A 17 3.03 -2.96 14.60
N LEU A 18 4.26 -3.02 14.09
CA LEU A 18 5.46 -2.57 14.80
C LEU A 18 5.48 -1.05 15.02
N TYR A 19 4.95 -0.26 14.09
CA TYR A 19 4.79 1.18 14.27
C TYR A 19 3.69 1.54 15.27
N ASN A 20 2.61 0.75 15.34
CA ASN A 20 1.47 1.03 16.22
C ASN A 20 1.68 0.59 17.67
N SER A 21 2.65 -0.28 17.95
CA SER A 21 3.00 -0.67 19.32
C SER A 21 3.89 0.38 20.00
N ALA A 22 3.59 0.74 21.24
CA ALA A 22 4.33 1.76 22.00
C ALA A 22 5.85 1.49 21.95
N SER A 23 6.63 2.50 21.56
CA SER A 23 8.00 2.30 21.09
C SER A 23 8.95 1.77 22.17
N SER A 24 9.57 0.63 21.87
CA SER A 24 10.71 0.05 22.58
C SER A 24 11.90 0.03 21.62
N HIS A 25 13.12 0.12 22.13
CA HIS A 25 14.36 0.03 21.33
C HIS A 25 14.41 -1.26 20.48
N GLY A 26 13.76 -2.34 20.94
CA GLY A 26 13.66 -3.61 20.20
C GLY A 26 12.73 -3.58 18.98
N HIS A 27 11.87 -2.58 18.82
CA HIS A 27 11.04 -2.44 17.60
C HIS A 27 11.83 -1.87 16.43
N LEU A 28 12.86 -1.06 16.66
CA LEU A 28 13.64 -0.48 15.57
C LEU A 28 14.38 -1.57 14.78
N GLU A 29 15.09 -2.46 15.47
CA GLU A 29 15.79 -3.59 14.84
C GLU A 29 14.81 -4.53 14.10
N GLN A 30 13.62 -4.74 14.66
CA GLN A 30 12.57 -5.55 14.01
C GLN A 30 12.02 -4.86 12.75
N ILE A 31 11.79 -3.55 12.79
CA ILE A 31 11.36 -2.77 11.62
C ILE A 31 12.43 -2.85 10.54
N GLU A 32 13.70 -2.63 10.87
CA GLU A 32 14.81 -2.73 9.91
C GLU A 32 14.91 -4.12 9.28
N ALA A 33 14.81 -5.18 10.08
CA ALA A 33 14.81 -6.56 9.59
C ALA A 33 13.61 -6.84 8.65
N THR A 34 12.43 -6.34 9.00
CA THR A 34 11.21 -6.54 8.21
C THR A 34 11.22 -5.70 6.92
N LEU A 35 11.81 -4.50 6.94
CA LEU A 35 12.10 -3.71 5.72
C LEU A 35 13.11 -4.43 4.82
N GLY A 36 14.13 -5.07 5.39
CA GLY A 36 15.08 -5.91 4.63
C GLY A 36 14.40 -7.07 3.91
N ARG A 37 13.36 -7.66 4.52
CA ARG A 37 12.51 -8.69 3.89
C ARG A 37 11.56 -8.13 2.83
N LEU A 38 11.11 -6.89 3.00
CA LEU A 38 10.19 -6.22 2.07
C LEU A 38 10.88 -5.90 0.73
N HIS A 39 12.09 -5.37 0.79
CA HIS A 39 12.83 -4.87 -0.38
C HIS A 39 12.90 -5.84 -1.59
N PRO A 40 13.28 -7.13 -1.43
CA PRO A 40 13.31 -8.06 -2.56
C PRO A 40 11.92 -8.34 -3.14
N VAL A 41 10.86 -8.31 -2.31
CA VAL A 41 9.48 -8.51 -2.76
C VAL A 41 9.02 -7.31 -3.59
N GLU A 42 9.28 -6.08 -3.14
CA GLU A 42 8.96 -4.86 -3.89
C GLU A 42 9.69 -4.82 -5.23
N THR A 43 10.99 -5.18 -5.23
CA THR A 43 11.79 -5.26 -6.45
C THR A 43 11.20 -6.26 -7.45
N ALA A 44 10.76 -7.43 -6.97
CA ALA A 44 10.11 -8.43 -7.81
C ALA A 44 8.73 -7.96 -8.34
N ILE A 45 7.94 -7.28 -7.51
CA ILE A 45 6.66 -6.67 -7.93
C ILE A 45 6.90 -5.63 -9.02
N MET A 46 7.91 -4.78 -8.87
CA MET A 46 8.24 -3.73 -9.84
C MET A 46 8.74 -4.32 -11.16
N ALA A 47 9.66 -5.29 -11.11
CA ALA A 47 10.25 -5.92 -12.29
C ALA A 47 9.27 -6.78 -13.09
N MET A 48 8.28 -7.40 -12.44
CA MET A 48 7.33 -8.28 -13.11
C MET A 48 6.25 -7.49 -13.86
N PRO A 49 6.05 -7.70 -15.17
CA PRO A 49 4.96 -7.08 -15.91
C PRO A 49 3.59 -7.60 -15.42
N ALA A 50 2.65 -6.68 -15.19
CA ALA A 50 1.27 -7.04 -14.90
C ALA A 50 0.53 -7.38 -16.21
N ARG A 51 0.18 -8.67 -16.40
CA ARG A 51 -0.55 -9.14 -17.60
C ARG A 51 -2.05 -9.35 -17.35
N THR A 52 -2.51 -9.08 -16.13
CA THR A 52 -3.90 -9.26 -15.72
C THR A 52 -4.32 -8.10 -14.83
N VAL A 53 -5.64 -7.84 -14.76
CA VAL A 53 -6.20 -6.82 -13.86
C VAL A 53 -5.82 -7.11 -12.40
N ALA A 54 -5.84 -8.38 -12.00
CA ALA A 54 -5.39 -8.78 -10.67
C ALA A 54 -3.89 -8.47 -10.43
N GLY A 55 -3.04 -8.61 -11.44
CA GLY A 55 -1.64 -8.19 -11.39
C GLY A 55 -1.46 -6.67 -11.30
N LEU A 56 -2.29 -5.90 -12.01
CA LEU A 56 -2.34 -4.44 -11.87
C LEU A 56 -2.77 -4.04 -10.46
N GLY A 57 -3.74 -4.74 -9.87
CA GLY A 57 -4.15 -4.56 -8.48
C GLY A 57 -3.01 -4.71 -7.49
N VAL A 58 -2.11 -5.69 -7.68
CA VAL A 58 -0.91 -5.85 -6.83
C VAL A 58 0.01 -4.63 -6.93
N LYS A 59 0.27 -4.12 -8.13
CA LYS A 59 1.09 -2.90 -8.31
C LYS A 59 0.40 -1.66 -7.74
N ALA A 60 -0.91 -1.54 -7.90
CA ALA A 60 -1.67 -0.42 -7.37
C ALA A 60 -1.63 -0.40 -5.83
N ARG A 61 -1.77 -1.54 -5.17
CA ARG A 61 -1.61 -1.63 -3.70
C ARG A 61 -0.18 -1.36 -3.24
N HIS A 62 0.82 -1.83 -3.98
CA HIS A 62 2.21 -1.47 -3.72
C HIS A 62 2.43 0.04 -3.82
N ALA A 63 1.93 0.69 -4.88
CA ALA A 63 1.98 2.14 -5.03
C ALA A 63 1.25 2.86 -3.89
N ALA A 64 0.07 2.39 -3.48
CA ALA A 64 -0.68 2.96 -2.35
C ALA A 64 0.11 2.91 -1.03
N TYR A 65 0.85 1.83 -0.79
CA TYR A 65 1.71 1.70 0.38
C TYR A 65 2.89 2.66 0.34
N VAL A 66 3.59 2.76 -0.80
CA VAL A 66 4.73 3.67 -0.97
C VAL A 66 4.29 5.14 -0.86
N MET A 67 3.10 5.45 -1.36
CA MET A 67 2.51 6.81 -1.40
C MET A 67 1.41 6.97 -0.35
N SER A 68 1.58 6.32 0.81
CA SER A 68 0.57 6.27 1.87
C SER A 68 0.10 7.65 2.33
N GLU A 69 0.94 8.68 2.18
CA GLU A 69 0.63 10.06 2.52
C GLU A 69 -0.54 10.64 1.72
N TYR A 70 -0.87 10.10 0.55
CA TYR A 70 -2.02 10.54 -0.25
C TYR A 70 -3.37 10.18 0.38
N TRP A 71 -3.36 9.28 1.39
CA TRP A 71 -4.53 8.92 2.19
C TRP A 71 -4.51 9.55 3.60
N ASN A 72 -3.55 10.42 3.93
CA ASN A 72 -3.50 11.10 5.24
C ASN A 72 -4.59 12.18 5.44
N GLY A 73 -5.45 12.41 4.44
CA GLY A 73 -6.54 13.37 4.53
C GLY A 73 -7.57 13.25 3.41
N PRO A 74 -8.58 14.15 3.44
CA PRO A 74 -9.62 14.25 2.42
C PRO A 74 -9.06 14.51 1.01
N ILE A 75 -9.70 13.93 0.00
CA ILE A 75 -9.22 13.98 -1.40
C ILE A 75 -9.28 15.39 -2.02
N ASP A 76 -10.10 16.29 -1.47
CA ASP A 76 -10.20 17.69 -1.87
C ASP A 76 -9.07 18.56 -1.30
N ARG A 77 -8.28 18.04 -0.36
CA ARG A 77 -7.21 18.75 0.33
C ARG A 77 -5.79 18.33 -0.07
N ILE A 78 -5.66 17.38 -0.98
CA ILE A 78 -4.35 16.95 -1.51
C ILE A 78 -4.06 17.64 -2.85
N ASP A 79 -2.78 17.76 -3.19
CA ASP A 79 -2.33 18.34 -4.44
C ASP A 79 -2.92 17.61 -5.65
N TRP A 80 -3.06 18.32 -6.77
CA TRP A 80 -3.69 17.80 -7.98
C TRP A 80 -3.07 16.49 -8.48
N ASP A 81 -1.73 16.39 -8.44
CA ASP A 81 -1.01 15.20 -8.87
C ASP A 81 -1.26 14.01 -7.93
N ALA A 82 -1.24 14.28 -6.61
CA ALA A 82 -1.56 13.27 -5.60
C ALA A 82 -3.00 12.76 -5.76
N ARG A 83 -3.94 13.66 -6.05
CA ARG A 83 -5.34 13.32 -6.34
C ARG A 83 -5.47 12.43 -7.58
N ALA A 84 -4.80 12.78 -8.67
CA ALA A 84 -4.86 11.99 -9.90
C ALA A 84 -4.31 10.57 -9.69
N VAL A 85 -3.19 10.45 -8.98
CA VAL A 85 -2.59 9.15 -8.65
C VAL A 85 -3.48 8.33 -7.72
N ARG A 86 -4.03 8.93 -6.65
CA ARG A 86 -4.95 8.27 -5.73
C ARG A 86 -6.18 7.72 -6.44
N LEU A 87 -6.84 8.53 -7.27
CA LEU A 87 -8.01 8.11 -8.06
C LEU A 87 -7.69 6.95 -9.00
N LEU A 88 -6.54 7.00 -9.68
CA LEU A 88 -6.10 5.92 -10.56
C LEU A 88 -5.87 4.61 -9.78
N ILE A 89 -5.19 4.69 -8.64
CA ILE A 89 -4.89 3.53 -7.79
C ILE A 89 -6.19 2.92 -7.25
N GLU A 90 -7.12 3.73 -6.75
CA GLU A 90 -8.43 3.28 -6.24
C GLU A 90 -9.21 2.56 -7.35
N ALA A 91 -9.33 3.17 -8.54
CA ALA A 91 -10.04 2.57 -9.67
C ALA A 91 -9.44 1.24 -10.13
N VAL A 92 -8.10 1.10 -10.12
CA VAL A 92 -7.42 -0.15 -10.46
C VAL A 92 -7.68 -1.21 -9.38
N CYS A 93 -7.62 -0.84 -8.10
CA CYS A 93 -7.88 -1.76 -6.99
C CYS A 93 -9.32 -2.27 -6.98
N GLU A 94 -10.29 -1.39 -7.24
CA GLU A 94 -11.70 -1.73 -7.42
C GLU A 94 -11.89 -2.70 -8.59
N SER A 95 -11.31 -2.37 -9.75
CA SER A 95 -11.38 -3.22 -10.96
C SER A 95 -10.75 -4.60 -10.74
N ALA A 96 -9.75 -4.70 -9.86
CA ALA A 96 -9.09 -5.95 -9.48
C ALA A 96 -9.87 -6.77 -8.44
N GLY A 97 -11.00 -6.27 -7.92
CA GLY A 97 -11.80 -6.94 -6.89
C GLY A 97 -11.13 -6.94 -5.51
N THR A 98 -10.19 -6.02 -5.28
CA THR A 98 -9.36 -5.96 -4.07
C THR A 98 -9.21 -4.49 -3.65
N PRO A 99 -10.29 -3.86 -3.14
CA PRO A 99 -10.28 -2.46 -2.75
C PRO A 99 -9.26 -2.21 -1.63
N LEU A 100 -8.69 -1.00 -1.60
CA LEU A 100 -7.78 -0.59 -0.54
C LEU A 100 -8.54 -0.53 0.80
N PRO A 101 -7.94 -0.97 1.91
CA PRO A 101 -8.48 -0.72 3.24
C PRO A 101 -8.39 0.79 3.49
N LEU A 102 -9.51 1.50 3.35
CA LEU A 102 -9.61 2.94 3.63
C LEU A 102 -9.19 3.20 5.08
N HIS A 103 -8.06 3.87 5.29
CA HIS A 103 -7.72 4.41 6.60
C HIS A 103 -8.50 5.71 6.81
N GLY A 104 -9.59 5.63 7.59
CA GLY A 104 -10.21 6.79 8.26
C GLY A 104 -11.33 7.50 7.50
N ALA A 105 -12.56 7.09 7.85
CA ALA A 105 -13.88 7.67 7.55
C ALA A 105 -14.36 7.65 6.07
N PRO A 106 -15.61 7.21 5.82
CA PRO A 106 -16.27 7.47 4.55
C PRO A 106 -16.44 8.98 4.40
N ASP A 107 -16.19 9.50 3.19
CA ASP A 107 -16.64 10.83 2.80
C ASP A 107 -18.15 10.91 3.09
N ALA A 108 -18.50 11.58 4.19
CA ALA A 108 -19.85 12.01 4.40
C ALA A 108 -20.17 13.04 3.33
N GLU A 109 -21.30 12.82 2.65
CA GLU A 109 -21.99 13.73 1.72
C GLU A 109 -21.52 13.66 0.24
N ARG A 110 -22.15 12.72 -0.49
CA ARG A 110 -22.68 13.00 -1.82
C ARG A 110 -24.05 13.65 -1.69
#